data_AF-A0A2V6M6U1-F1
#
_entry.id   AF-A0A2V6M6U1-F1
#
_cell.length_a   1.000
_cell.length_b   1.000
_cell.length_c   1.000
_cell.angle_alpha   90.00
_cell.angle_beta   90.00
_cell.angle_gamma   90.00
#
_symmetry.space_group_name_H-M   'P 1'
#
loop_
_entity.id
_entity.type
_entity.pdbx_description
1 polymer ?
#
loop_
_entity_poly.entity_id
_entity_poly.type
_entity_poly.pdbx_seq_one_letter_code
_entity_poly.pdbx_strand_id
1 'polypeptide(L)' 'TRQPFWERAFGVENVQINTADVSTPFVLIDAVPKKIGLGDKIRNAVENVRMQKRVRELDIE' A
#
# COMPACT_ATOMS: atom_id res chain seq x y z
N THR A 1 0.33 6.97 -15.54
CA THR A 1 0.91 8.05 -14.69
C THR A 1 2.37 8.22 -15.04
N ARG A 2 2.81 9.42 -15.42
CA ARG A 2 4.21 9.71 -15.77
C ARG A 2 5.03 9.82 -14.48
N GLN A 3 5.96 8.89 -14.25
CA GLN A 3 6.86 8.98 -13.10
C GLN A 3 7.93 10.09 -13.33
N PRO A 4 8.14 11.03 -12.40
CA PRO A 4 9.18 12.05 -12.46
C PRO A 4 10.58 11.47 -12.77
N PHE A 5 11.43 12.27 -13.42
CA PHE A 5 12.76 11.83 -13.83
C PHE A 5 13.63 11.39 -12.64
N TRP A 6 13.64 12.20 -11.58
CA TRP A 6 14.44 11.94 -10.39
C TRP A 6 14.04 10.65 -9.66
N GLU A 7 12.73 10.38 -9.58
CA GLU A 7 12.27 9.15 -8.96
C GLU A 7 12.71 7.89 -9.72
N ARG A 8 12.75 7.96 -11.06
CA ARG A 8 13.34 6.89 -11.89
C ARG A 8 14.85 6.78 -11.69
N ALA A 9 15.56 7.90 -11.69
CA ALA A 9 17.02 7.93 -11.58
C ALA A 9 17.51 7.35 -10.24
N PHE A 10 16.80 7.66 -9.14
CA PHE A 10 17.14 7.15 -7.81
C PHE A 10 16.48 5.81 -7.48
N GLY A 11 15.71 5.23 -8.40
CA GLY A 11 15.05 3.94 -8.20
C GLY A 11 14.05 3.96 -7.06
N VAL A 12 13.35 5.08 -6.87
CA VAL A 12 12.32 5.26 -5.86
C VAL A 12 10.93 5.25 -6.50
N GLU A 13 9.90 5.03 -5.71
CA GLU A 13 8.49 5.05 -6.09
C GLU A 13 7.63 5.64 -4.97
N ASN A 14 6.43 6.09 -5.34
CA ASN A 14 5.47 6.61 -4.38
C ASN A 14 4.42 5.51 -4.13
N VAL A 15 4.19 5.21 -2.85
CA VAL A 15 3.22 4.20 -2.43
C VAL A 15 1.98 4.91 -1.91
N GLN A 16 0.86 4.71 -2.60
CA GLN A 16 -0.44 5.20 -2.18
C GLN A 16 -1.22 4.08 -1.51
N ILE A 17 -1.69 4.35 -0.30
CA ILE A 17 -2.52 3.43 0.48
C ILE A 17 -3.89 4.06 0.63
N ASN A 18 -4.91 3.33 0.16
CA ASN A 18 -6.31 3.66 0.41
C ASN A 18 -6.78 2.77 1.56
N THR A 19 -7.26 3.39 2.64
CA THR A 19 -7.76 2.68 3.83
C THR A 19 -9.22 3.01 4.07
N ALA A 20 -9.93 2.07 4.71
CA ALA A 20 -11.33 2.22 5.11
C ALA A 20 -11.50 3.01 6.42
N ASP A 21 -10.39 3.45 7.03
CA ASP A 21 -10.42 4.33 8.18
C ASP A 21 -11.02 5.69 7.79
N VAL A 22 -12.08 6.09 8.49
CA VAL A 22 -12.85 7.32 8.24
C VAL A 22 -12.02 8.57 8.51
N SER A 23 -11.02 8.47 9.40
CA SER A 23 -10.21 9.62 9.83
C SER A 23 -9.08 9.97 8.85
N THR A 24 -8.47 8.98 8.22
CA THR A 24 -7.38 9.16 7.24
C THR A 24 -7.50 8.18 6.08
N PRO A 25 -8.38 8.44 5.10
CA PRO A 25 -8.68 7.50 4.02
C PRO A 25 -7.54 7.33 3.01
N PHE A 26 -6.61 8.29 2.95
CA PHE A 26 -5.52 8.33 1.98
C PHE A 26 -4.18 8.59 2.66
N VAL A 27 -3.23 7.66 2.49
CA VAL A 27 -1.85 7.83 2.95
C VAL A 27 -0.93 7.72 1.74
N LEU A 28 -0.16 8.78 1.49
CA LEU A 28 0.86 8.82 0.45
C LEU A 28 2.24 8.76 1.11
N ILE A 29 3.05 7.80 0.67
CA ILE A 29 4.45 7.66 1.10
C ILE A 29 5.31 7.89 -0.14
N ASP A 30 6.01 9.02 -0.16
CA ASP A 30 6.84 9.42 -1.30
C ASP A 30 8.28 8.89 -1.20
N ALA A 31 8.93 8.75 -2.36
CA ALA A 31 10.35 8.43 -2.50
C ALA A 31 10.80 7.14 -1.80
N VAL A 32 9.97 6.10 -1.81
CA VAL A 32 10.29 4.77 -1.26
C VAL A 32 11.24 4.04 -2.21
N PRO A 33 12.38 3.52 -1.76
CA PRO A 33 13.25 2.69 -2.59
C PRO A 33 12.52 1.44 -3.12
N LYS A 34 12.48 1.25 -4.44
CA LYS A 34 11.81 0.11 -5.10
C LYS A 34 12.30 -1.24 -4.61
N LYS A 35 13.58 -1.34 -4.22
CA LYS A 35 14.20 -2.57 -3.68
C LYS A 35 13.53 -3.09 -2.41
N ILE A 36 12.81 -2.24 -1.68
CA ILE A 36 12.16 -2.61 -0.42
C ILE A 36 10.87 -3.39 -0.68
N GLY A 37 10.23 -3.21 -1.84
CA GLY A 37 8.93 -3.82 -2.14
C GLY A 37 7.90 -3.46 -1.08
N LEU A 38 7.85 -2.19 -0.67
CA LEU A 38 7.04 -1.76 0.47
C LEU A 38 5.55 -2.06 0.26
N GLY A 39 5.04 -1.91 -0.96
CA GLY A 39 3.67 -2.26 -1.31
C GLY A 39 3.33 -3.72 -1.00
N ASP A 40 4.21 -4.67 -1.37
CA ASP A 40 4.00 -6.10 -1.11
C ASP A 40 4.06 -6.41 0.39
N LYS A 41 4.95 -5.75 1.13
CA LYS A 41 5.03 -5.90 2.58
C LYS A 41 3.76 -5.41 3.28
N ILE A 42 3.24 -4.25 2.85
CA ILE A 42 1.97 -3.71 3.36
C ILE A 42 0.84 -4.68 3.02
N ARG A 43 0.79 -5.19 1.79
CA ARG A 43 -0.21 -6.16 1.38
C ARG A 43 -0.20 -7.40 2.26
N ASN A 44 0.97 -8.02 2.46
CA ASN A 44 1.12 -9.18 3.33
C ASN A 44 0.71 -8.88 4.78
N ALA A 45 1.06 -7.71 5.30
CA ALA A 45 0.67 -7.30 6.64
C ALA A 45 -0.86 -7.15 6.78
N VAL A 46 -1.51 -6.52 5.79
CA VAL A 46 -2.96 -6.37 5.75
C VAL A 46 -3.65 -7.73 5.66
N GLU A 47 -3.20 -8.61 4.78
CA GLU A 47 -3.74 -9.97 4.62
C GLU A 47 -3.59 -10.79 5.92
N ASN A 48 -2.43 -10.71 6.60
CA ASN A 48 -2.23 -11.35 7.90
C ASN A 48 -3.19 -10.81 8.97
N VAL A 49 -3.40 -9.49 9.02
CA VAL A 49 -4.34 -8.88 9.97
C VAL A 49 -5.79 -9.29 9.66
N ARG A 50 -6.18 -9.36 8.38
CA ARG A 50 -7.51 -9.86 7.97
C ARG A 50 -7.72 -11.31 8.42
N MET A 51 -6.71 -12.16 8.22
CA MET A 51 -6.71 -13.55 8.66
C MET A 51 -6.82 -13.67 10.19
N GLN A 52 -6.06 -12.86 10.94
CA GLN A 52 -6.13 -12.82 12.40
C GLN A 52 -7.49 -12.38 12.91
N LYS A 53 -8.10 -11.36 12.29
CA LYS A 53 -9.43 -10.87 12.65
C LYS A 53 -10.57 -11.81 12.21
N ARG A 54 -10.25 -12.90 11.47
CA ARG A 54 -11.21 -13.80 10.83
C ARG A 54 -12.25 -13.07 9.97
N VAL A 55 -11.88 -11.90 9.44
CA VAL A 55 -12.72 -11.14 8.51
C VAL A 55 -12.47 -11.73 7.12
N ARG A 56 -13.15 -12.84 6.83
CA ARG A 56 -13.38 -13.26 5.45
C ARG A 56 -14.49 -12.37 4.92
N GLU A 57 -14.31 -11.81 3.73
CA GLU A 57 -15.39 -11.13 3.02
C GLU A 57 -16.54 -12.15 2.91
N LEU A 58 -17.61 -11.94 3.68
CA LEU A 58 -18.87 -12.60 3.47
C LEU A 58 -19.44 -11.93 2.22
N ASP A 59 -19.32 -12.60 1.07
CA ASP A 59 -20.12 -12.27 -0.10
C ASP A 59 -21.58 -12.51 0.27
N ILE A 60 -22.26 -11.48 0.75
CA ILE A 60 -23.71 -11.46 0.89
C ILE A 60 -24.21 -10.79 -0.39
N GLU A 61 -24.62 -11.62 -1.35
CA GLU A 61 -25.40 -11.21 -2.52
C GLU A 61 -26.86 -11.00 -2.15
#